data_AF-A0A932B464-F1
#
_entry.id   AF-A0A932B464-F1
#
_cell.length_a   1.000
_cell.length_b   1.000
_cell.length_c   1.000
_cell.angle_alpha   90.00
_cell.angle_beta   90.00
_cell.angle_gamma   90.00
#
_symmetry.space_group_name_H-M   'P 1'
#
loop_
_entity.id
_entity.type
_entity.pdbx_description
1 polymer ?
#
loop_
_entity_poly.entity_id
_entity_poly.type
_entity_poly.pdbx_seq_one_letter_code
_entity_poly.pdbx_strand_id
1 'polypeptide(L)'
;MSKSSNIISRQPTASHVNGALSGSVTASPYAFNVDTSALANGSATLTAIAYDKAGNKASSSPVAVTVSNTTTTTTSGGTTTSGTTTTTTTDPTGTTTTSGTTTTTTSTTSTSSTTTATTTSTVSACLPSGVGTDYQVGPGTGQLASLAQVPWDKLVAGDTVRIFYSDTPYRGKFMISGNGTAAAPIRVCGVKSATGQRPIIDGQNAVSRLGLAYGNILHETRSIIVVKPLSTAAWTAFPSYIQIDGLELRGATPANTFTDSTGTVRPYETFGACIWLDRGQNVTIADNVIHDCTNGVYSKSTNDGDFAVTKNILLSGNYIYGNGVVGDEHEHNVYMESVNITYEFNRFEPLRAGALGNAIKDRSAGTVVRYNYINGGAHSIDLVEAEDFYTIASTYASYRSSFVYGNIIVKDGSTGSVIHYGGDHYYSTPGSTWGEPIFRAGTLYFYSNTLNISGTSAQVFQLSTTLESAQVWNNVFNFASTVSYPSLRATTDLNTTYWTAGGVLTLGKNWTTTALADSDPYHPVPGTVAGWANLIKGTSLPTDTSTYTPLSGSAIVNTAQADLSAVAAYPVLFQYDLGTFGGKARTVYGTAADIGAVERMSN
;
A
#
# COMPACT_ATOMS: atom_id res chain seq x y z
N MET A 1 -26.57 14.98 12.99
CA MET A 1 -27.96 14.52 12.74
C MET A 1 -28.17 14.45 11.23
N SER A 2 -28.36 13.25 10.67
CA SER A 2 -28.81 13.07 9.30
C SER A 2 -30.34 13.01 9.29
N LYS A 3 -30.99 13.98 8.65
CA LYS A 3 -32.34 13.82 8.10
C LYS A 3 -32.21 13.89 6.59
N SER A 4 -32.48 12.76 5.96
CA SER A 4 -32.73 12.63 4.54
C SER A 4 -33.88 13.54 4.12
N SER A 5 -33.68 14.34 3.09
CA SER A 5 -34.76 14.96 2.32
C SER A 5 -34.31 15.05 0.86
N ASN A 6 -35.05 14.33 0.03
CA ASN A 6 -34.97 14.37 -1.43
C ASN A 6 -35.00 15.83 -1.93
N ILE A 7 -33.97 16.24 -2.66
CA ILE A 7 -34.06 17.40 -3.56
C ILE A 7 -33.85 16.88 -4.98
N ILE A 8 -34.95 16.58 -5.65
CA ILE A 8 -35.03 16.50 -7.10
C ILE A 8 -35.41 17.91 -7.59
N SER A 9 -34.64 18.44 -8.56
CA SER A 9 -34.90 19.62 -9.43
C SER A 9 -34.24 20.99 -9.08
N ARG A 10 -33.04 21.20 -9.65
CA ARG A 10 -32.51 22.37 -10.41
C ARG A 10 -32.85 23.82 -9.96
N GLN A 11 -31.93 24.54 -9.29
CA GLN A 11 -31.65 26.02 -9.30
C GLN A 11 -30.67 26.43 -8.14
N PRO A 12 -30.11 27.67 -8.05
CA PRO A 12 -28.69 27.90 -7.71
C PRO A 12 -28.29 27.57 -6.27
N THR A 13 -27.12 26.94 -6.12
CA THR A 13 -26.33 26.95 -4.88
C THR A 13 -25.36 28.12 -4.94
N ALA A 14 -25.26 28.90 -3.87
CA ALA A 14 -24.36 30.03 -3.74
C ALA A 14 -23.27 29.71 -2.71
N SER A 15 -22.00 29.75 -3.12
CA SER A 15 -20.86 29.58 -2.21
C SER A 15 -20.44 30.93 -1.64
N HIS A 16 -20.14 30.96 -0.35
CA HIS A 16 -19.67 32.14 0.34
C HIS A 16 -18.30 31.87 0.98
N VAL A 17 -17.40 32.86 0.89
CA VAL A 17 -16.11 32.88 1.57
C VAL A 17 -16.14 34.06 2.53
N ASN A 18 -15.95 33.79 3.83
CA ASN A 18 -16.04 34.82 4.89
C ASN A 18 -17.35 35.64 4.85
N GLY A 19 -18.45 35.00 4.42
CA GLY A 19 -19.76 35.64 4.28
C GLY A 19 -19.97 36.43 2.98
N ALA A 20 -18.98 36.54 2.09
CA ALA A 20 -19.11 37.17 0.77
C ALA A 20 -19.37 36.12 -0.32
N LEU A 21 -20.27 36.43 -1.28
CA LEU A 21 -20.59 35.53 -2.38
C LEU A 21 -19.38 35.31 -3.29
N SER A 22 -18.94 34.06 -3.42
CA SER A 22 -17.81 33.65 -4.25
C SER A 22 -18.24 33.00 -5.58
N GLY A 23 -19.50 32.57 -5.70
CA GLY A 23 -20.06 32.06 -6.95
C GLY A 23 -21.44 31.42 -6.77
N SER A 24 -22.17 31.20 -7.88
CA SER A 24 -23.44 30.47 -7.88
C SER A 24 -23.54 29.47 -9.03
N VAL A 25 -24.02 28.25 -8.77
CA VAL A 25 -24.18 27.19 -9.79
C VAL A 25 -25.55 26.53 -9.70
N THR A 26 -26.18 26.27 -10.84
CA THR A 26 -27.57 25.79 -10.94
C THR A 26 -27.70 24.32 -11.36
N ALA A 27 -26.58 23.65 -11.65
CA ALA A 27 -26.54 22.25 -12.09
C ALA A 27 -25.34 21.50 -11.50
N SER A 28 -25.51 20.18 -11.32
CA SER A 28 -24.48 19.25 -10.83
C SER A 28 -23.42 18.98 -11.90
N PRO A 29 -22.13 18.78 -11.55
CA PRO A 29 -21.57 18.84 -10.19
C PRO A 29 -21.50 20.28 -9.66
N TYR A 30 -22.00 20.49 -8.43
CA TYR A 30 -22.02 21.81 -7.78
C TYR A 30 -20.62 22.16 -7.25
N ALA A 31 -19.73 22.59 -8.14
CA ALA A 31 -18.35 22.94 -7.84
C ALA A 31 -18.10 24.45 -7.99
N PHE A 32 -17.21 24.99 -7.16
CA PHE A 32 -16.80 26.39 -7.18
C PHE A 32 -15.28 26.47 -7.06
N ASN A 33 -14.68 27.39 -7.82
CA ASN A 33 -13.29 27.76 -7.64
C ASN A 33 -13.23 28.95 -6.68
N VAL A 34 -12.36 28.88 -5.68
CA VAL A 34 -12.04 30.00 -4.80
C VAL A 34 -10.64 30.47 -5.15
N ASP A 35 -10.51 31.72 -5.59
CA ASP A 35 -9.20 32.34 -5.80
C ASP A 35 -8.61 32.70 -4.43
N THR A 36 -7.66 31.90 -3.97
CA THR A 36 -7.02 32.11 -2.67
C THR A 36 -6.07 33.31 -2.67
N SER A 37 -5.60 33.77 -3.84
CA SER A 37 -4.69 34.91 -3.94
C SER A 37 -5.34 36.24 -3.53
N ALA A 38 -6.67 36.30 -3.61
CA ALA A 38 -7.47 37.44 -3.18
C ALA A 38 -7.85 37.41 -1.68
N LEU A 39 -7.53 36.32 -0.96
CA LEU A 39 -7.83 36.14 0.45
C LEU A 39 -6.59 36.48 1.31
N ALA A 40 -6.81 37.04 2.50
CA ALA A 40 -5.72 37.27 3.45
C ALA A 40 -5.18 35.93 3.99
N ASN A 41 -3.87 35.86 4.25
CA ASN A 41 -3.27 34.72 4.93
C ASN A 41 -3.90 34.53 6.32
N GLY A 42 -4.27 33.29 6.66
CA GLY A 42 -4.97 32.96 7.89
C GLY A 42 -6.23 32.12 7.66
N SER A 43 -7.09 32.04 8.69
CA SER A 43 -8.32 31.26 8.61
C SER A 43 -9.37 31.96 7.74
N ALA A 44 -9.93 31.22 6.78
CA ALA A 44 -11.12 31.60 6.01
C ALA A 44 -12.23 30.56 6.23
N THR A 45 -13.48 30.99 6.10
CA THR A 45 -14.65 30.13 6.35
C THR A 45 -15.48 30.00 5.09
N LEU A 46 -15.76 28.76 4.69
CA LEU A 46 -16.60 28.42 3.54
C LEU A 46 -17.98 27.97 3.99
N THR A 47 -19.02 28.52 3.37
CA THR A 47 -20.41 28.11 3.54
C THR A 47 -21.13 28.00 2.21
N ALA A 48 -21.99 26.99 2.07
CA ALA A 48 -22.87 26.85 0.91
C ALA A 48 -24.30 27.20 1.31
N ILE A 49 -25.00 27.96 0.47
CA ILE A 49 -26.42 28.26 0.61
C ILE A 49 -27.16 27.64 -0.57
N ALA A 50 -28.11 26.75 -0.29
CA ALA A 50 -29.01 26.18 -1.28
C ALA A 50 -30.38 26.86 -1.18
N TYR A 51 -31.02 27.11 -2.33
CA TYR A 51 -32.37 27.66 -2.42
C TYR A 51 -33.33 26.62 -3.02
N ASP A 52 -34.57 26.57 -2.51
CA ASP A 52 -35.65 25.83 -3.16
C ASP A 52 -36.41 26.70 -4.18
N LYS A 53 -37.35 26.10 -4.92
CA LYS A 53 -38.16 26.78 -5.93
C LYS A 53 -39.08 27.87 -5.35
N ALA A 54 -39.36 27.84 -4.06
CA ALA A 54 -40.16 28.83 -3.34
C ALA A 54 -39.31 29.97 -2.75
N GLY A 55 -37.98 29.93 -2.91
CA GLY A 55 -37.04 30.91 -2.38
C GLY A 55 -36.61 30.66 -0.94
N ASN A 56 -36.97 29.53 -0.33
CA ASN A 56 -36.46 29.17 1.00
C ASN A 56 -34.99 28.77 0.89
N LYS A 57 -34.20 29.13 1.90
CA LYS A 57 -32.75 28.87 1.92
C LYS A 57 -32.34 27.92 3.05
N ALA A 58 -31.38 27.05 2.78
CA ALA A 58 -30.68 26.23 3.78
C ALA A 58 -29.17 26.50 3.65
N SER A 59 -28.48 26.66 4.79
CA SER A 59 -27.02 26.87 4.83
C SER A 59 -26.31 25.62 5.33
N SER A 60 -25.14 25.31 4.77
CA SER A 60 -24.26 24.27 5.28
C SER A 60 -23.68 24.64 6.65
N SER A 61 -23.12 23.66 7.35
CA SER A 61 -22.18 23.97 8.43
C SER A 61 -20.95 24.69 7.84
N PRO A 62 -20.35 25.66 8.56
CA PRO A 62 -19.15 26.33 8.09
C PRO A 62 -17.95 25.38 8.08
N VAL A 63 -17.11 25.47 7.04
CA VAL A 63 -15.83 24.75 6.95
C VAL A 63 -14.69 25.75 7.04
N ALA A 64 -13.81 25.60 8.03
CA ALA A 64 -12.62 26.42 8.15
C ALA A 64 -11.52 25.90 7.22
N VAL A 65 -10.90 26.81 6.47
CA VAL A 65 -9.74 26.54 5.61
C VAL A 65 -8.63 27.55 5.96
N THR A 66 -7.37 27.13 5.88
CA THR A 66 -6.23 28.04 6.11
C THR A 66 -5.68 28.50 4.76
N VAL A 67 -5.70 29.81 4.51
CA VAL A 67 -5.11 30.44 3.34
C VAL A 67 -3.65 30.79 3.65
N SER A 68 -2.74 30.37 2.78
CA SER A 68 -1.32 30.73 2.85
C SER A 68 -0.83 31.07 1.44
N ASN A 69 -0.93 32.34 1.09
CA ASN A 69 -0.35 32.91 -0.13
C ASN A 69 1.14 33.14 0.11
N THR A 70 1.98 32.38 -0.58
CA THR A 70 3.42 32.59 -0.63
C THR A 70 3.70 33.83 -1.48
N THR A 71 4.22 34.88 -0.84
CA THR A 71 4.69 36.06 -1.57
C THR A 71 6.09 35.76 -2.11
N THR A 72 6.19 35.43 -3.39
CA THR A 72 7.46 35.55 -4.11
C THR A 72 7.78 37.04 -4.26
N THR A 73 8.66 37.54 -3.39
CA THR A 73 9.30 38.83 -3.60
C THR A 73 10.29 38.68 -4.75
N THR A 74 9.82 38.90 -5.97
CA THR A 74 10.69 39.05 -7.15
C THR A 74 11.25 40.46 -7.17
N THR A 75 12.55 40.60 -6.86
CA THR A 75 13.32 41.75 -7.33
C THR A 75 13.40 41.70 -8.84
N SER A 76 12.95 42.80 -9.46
CA SER A 76 12.80 43.04 -10.90
C SER A 76 13.99 42.62 -11.76
N GLY A 77 13.69 41.98 -12.90
CA GLY A 77 14.61 41.86 -14.04
C GLY A 77 14.16 40.83 -15.09
N GLY A 78 13.43 41.25 -16.12
CA GLY A 78 13.37 40.56 -17.41
C GLY A 78 12.04 39.90 -17.78
N THR A 79 11.25 40.59 -18.61
CA THR A 79 10.00 40.16 -19.23
C THR A 79 10.19 38.98 -20.19
N THR A 80 9.47 37.87 -19.98
CA THR A 80 9.04 36.96 -21.06
C THR A 80 7.56 36.62 -20.88
N THR A 81 6.74 37.18 -21.75
CA THR A 81 5.30 36.91 -21.87
C THR A 81 5.12 35.59 -22.62
N SER A 82 4.57 34.55 -21.98
CA SER A 82 4.11 33.35 -22.68
C SER A 82 2.60 33.48 -22.91
N GLY A 83 2.23 34.07 -24.05
CA GLY A 83 0.86 34.06 -24.56
C GLY A 83 0.56 32.71 -25.21
N THR A 84 -0.47 32.02 -24.73
CA THR A 84 -1.00 30.82 -25.37
C THR A 84 -1.68 31.22 -26.69
N THR A 85 -1.09 30.77 -27.80
CA THR A 85 -1.69 30.88 -29.15
C THR A 85 -2.63 29.71 -29.35
N THR A 86 -3.93 29.97 -29.57
CA THR A 86 -4.90 28.97 -29.99
C THR A 86 -4.94 28.94 -31.53
N THR A 87 -4.43 27.87 -32.13
CA THR A 87 -4.64 27.58 -33.56
C THR A 87 -5.97 26.85 -33.75
N THR A 88 -6.93 27.51 -34.39
CA THR A 88 -8.15 26.89 -34.93
C THR A 88 -7.88 26.33 -36.32
N THR A 89 -8.05 25.03 -36.51
CA THR A 89 -8.20 24.42 -37.84
C THR A 89 -9.68 24.20 -38.13
N THR A 90 -10.20 24.92 -39.12
CA THR A 90 -11.51 24.66 -39.73
C THR A 90 -11.34 23.62 -40.86
N ASP A 91 -12.09 22.52 -40.82
CA ASP A 91 -12.28 21.65 -41.98
C ASP A 91 -13.65 21.95 -42.63
N PRO A 92 -13.71 22.31 -43.93
CA PRO A 92 -14.94 22.64 -44.62
C PRO A 92 -15.42 21.47 -45.49
N THR A 93 -16.40 20.70 -45.04
CA THR A 93 -17.39 20.07 -45.96
C THR A 93 -18.63 19.66 -45.19
N GLY A 94 -19.77 20.26 -45.54
CA GLY A 94 -21.07 19.88 -44.99
C GLY A 94 -21.63 18.67 -45.71
N THR A 95 -22.02 17.65 -44.94
CA THR A 95 -23.09 16.71 -45.29
C THR A 95 -23.68 16.09 -44.03
N THR A 96 -25.00 16.22 -43.89
CA THR A 96 -25.87 15.58 -42.90
C THR A 96 -26.12 14.10 -43.22
N THR A 97 -25.93 13.21 -42.24
CA THR A 97 -26.63 11.92 -42.14
C THR A 97 -26.84 11.55 -40.67
N THR A 98 -28.06 11.12 -40.35
CA THR A 98 -28.50 10.76 -39.00
C THR A 98 -28.65 9.24 -38.87
N SER A 99 -28.32 8.75 -37.67
CA SER A 99 -28.83 7.54 -36.99
C SER A 99 -27.97 6.27 -37.03
N GLY A 100 -27.41 5.98 -35.85
CA GLY A 100 -26.84 4.72 -35.42
C GLY A 100 -26.67 4.76 -33.90
N THR A 101 -27.70 4.36 -33.15
CA THR A 101 -27.70 4.31 -31.69
C THR A 101 -26.63 3.34 -31.20
N THR A 102 -25.57 3.85 -30.57
CA THR A 102 -24.67 3.04 -29.73
C THR A 102 -24.84 3.50 -28.29
N THR A 103 -25.39 2.61 -27.48
CA THR A 103 -25.50 2.75 -26.03
C THR A 103 -24.09 2.69 -25.45
N THR A 104 -23.48 3.85 -25.19
CA THR A 104 -22.25 3.94 -24.40
C THR A 104 -22.65 3.94 -22.93
N THR A 105 -22.43 2.83 -22.25
CA THR A 105 -22.39 2.76 -20.78
C THR A 105 -21.18 3.54 -20.29
N THR A 106 -21.41 4.76 -19.82
CA THR A 106 -20.38 5.59 -19.18
C THR A 106 -20.07 5.00 -17.81
N SER A 107 -18.99 4.21 -17.71
CA SER A 107 -18.42 3.83 -16.42
C SER A 107 -17.92 5.10 -15.72
N THR A 108 -18.55 5.44 -14.61
CA THR A 108 -18.12 6.53 -13.72
C THR A 108 -16.79 6.14 -13.08
N THR A 109 -15.68 6.60 -13.67
CA THR A 109 -14.38 6.59 -13.01
C THR A 109 -14.45 7.60 -11.87
N SER A 110 -14.45 7.13 -10.62
CA SER A 110 -14.24 7.99 -9.47
C SER A 110 -12.80 8.49 -9.52
N THR A 111 -12.60 9.72 -10.00
CA THR A 111 -11.34 10.42 -9.83
C THR A 111 -11.15 10.69 -8.34
N SER A 112 -10.27 9.91 -7.71
CA SER A 112 -9.78 10.18 -6.37
C SER A 112 -9.09 11.54 -6.42
N SER A 113 -9.70 12.55 -5.80
CA SER A 113 -9.10 13.87 -5.64
C SER A 113 -7.88 13.73 -4.74
N THR A 114 -6.70 13.67 -5.35
CA THR A 114 -5.42 13.64 -4.64
C THR A 114 -5.14 15.04 -4.10
N THR A 115 -5.59 15.34 -2.88
CA THR A 115 -4.91 16.35 -2.07
C THR A 115 -3.49 15.86 -1.83
N THR A 116 -2.50 16.62 -2.28
CA THR A 116 -1.08 16.40 -2.02
C THR A 116 -0.88 16.25 -0.50
N ALA A 117 -0.75 15.00 -0.04
CA ALA A 117 -0.51 14.71 1.37
C ALA A 117 0.93 15.13 1.70
N THR A 118 1.09 16.31 2.29
CA THR A 118 2.37 16.80 2.84
C THR A 118 2.64 16.24 4.25
N THR A 119 1.70 15.47 4.82
CA THR A 119 1.81 14.88 6.15
C THR A 119 2.13 13.39 6.04
N THR A 120 3.20 12.95 6.72
CA THR A 120 3.46 11.54 6.99
C THR A 120 2.23 10.90 7.62
N SER A 121 1.84 9.70 7.18
CA SER A 121 0.79 8.89 7.80
C SER A 121 1.25 8.42 9.19
N THR A 122 1.21 9.32 10.18
CA THR A 122 1.47 8.99 11.57
C THR A 122 0.15 8.55 12.19
N VAL A 123 0.09 7.29 12.64
CA VAL A 123 -1.04 6.78 13.40
C VAL A 123 -1.23 7.66 14.64
N SER A 124 -2.45 8.16 14.85
CA SER A 124 -2.77 8.96 16.03
C SER A 124 -2.64 8.12 17.31
N ALA A 125 -2.46 8.77 18.46
CA ALA A 125 -2.46 8.05 19.74
C ALA A 125 -3.72 7.18 19.91
N CYS A 126 -3.59 6.06 20.64
CA CYS A 126 -4.70 5.16 20.94
C CYS A 126 -5.66 5.80 21.97
N LEU A 127 -6.58 6.61 21.44
CA LEU A 127 -7.58 7.38 22.19
C LEU A 127 -8.98 6.94 21.75
N PRO A 128 -9.99 7.06 22.64
CA PRO A 128 -11.36 6.76 22.26
C PRO A 128 -11.82 7.73 21.16
N SER A 129 -12.62 7.24 20.22
CA SER A 129 -13.11 8.05 19.10
C SER A 129 -14.01 9.22 19.53
N GLY A 130 -14.67 9.11 20.70
CA GLY A 130 -15.68 10.05 21.17
C GLY A 130 -17.06 9.89 20.51
N VAL A 131 -17.22 8.98 19.54
CA VAL A 131 -18.48 8.77 18.80
C VAL A 131 -19.00 7.33 18.87
N GLY A 132 -18.21 6.38 19.35
CA GLY A 132 -18.62 5.01 19.65
C GLY A 132 -18.24 4.60 21.07
N THR A 133 -18.41 3.32 21.37
CA THR A 133 -18.10 2.73 22.67
C THR A 133 -16.60 2.57 22.84
N ASP A 134 -16.10 2.96 24.00
CA ASP A 134 -14.71 2.75 24.42
C ASP A 134 -14.61 1.47 25.26
N TYR A 135 -14.07 0.41 24.67
CA TYR A 135 -13.78 -0.84 25.36
C TYR A 135 -12.33 -0.83 25.83
N GLN A 136 -12.12 -0.65 27.14
CA GLN A 136 -10.80 -0.64 27.74
C GLN A 136 -10.43 -2.03 28.26
N VAL A 137 -9.33 -2.60 27.76
CA VAL A 137 -8.82 -3.91 28.19
C VAL A 137 -7.50 -3.71 28.90
N GLY A 138 -7.36 -4.22 30.12
CA GLY A 138 -6.09 -4.18 30.83
C GLY A 138 -6.16 -4.35 32.35
N PRO A 139 -5.03 -4.14 33.04
CA PRO A 139 -4.90 -4.40 34.48
C PRO A 139 -5.55 -3.31 35.36
N GLY A 140 -6.02 -2.20 34.78
CA GLY A 140 -6.58 -1.08 35.52
C GLY A 140 -7.98 -1.35 36.08
N THR A 141 -8.32 -0.67 37.18
CA THR A 141 -9.66 -0.76 37.78
C THR A 141 -10.74 -0.36 36.78
N GLY A 142 -11.77 -1.20 36.62
CA GLY A 142 -12.89 -0.97 35.71
C GLY A 142 -12.62 -1.36 34.25
N GLN A 143 -11.41 -1.83 33.93
CA GLN A 143 -11.10 -2.37 32.61
C GLN A 143 -11.55 -3.83 32.48
N LEU A 144 -11.79 -4.28 31.25
CA LEU A 144 -11.98 -5.68 30.94
C LEU A 144 -10.66 -6.42 31.20
N ALA A 145 -10.72 -7.51 31.96
CA ALA A 145 -9.54 -8.24 32.40
C ALA A 145 -8.91 -9.08 31.28
N SER A 146 -9.66 -9.38 30.20
CA SER A 146 -9.16 -10.16 29.07
C SER A 146 -9.85 -9.80 27.77
N LEU A 147 -9.18 -10.11 26.65
CA LEU A 147 -9.73 -9.91 25.31
C LEU A 147 -11.01 -10.73 25.08
N ALA A 148 -11.17 -11.88 25.73
CA ALA A 148 -12.39 -12.70 25.60
C ALA A 148 -13.65 -12.00 26.12
N GLN A 149 -13.52 -10.99 27.00
CA GLN A 149 -14.64 -10.24 27.55
C GLN A 149 -15.17 -9.16 26.60
N VAL A 150 -14.37 -8.69 25.65
CA VAL A 150 -14.79 -7.70 24.65
C VAL A 150 -15.91 -8.30 23.79
N PRO A 151 -17.00 -7.56 23.53
CA PRO A 151 -18.09 -8.03 22.66
C PRO A 151 -17.72 -7.84 21.19
N TRP A 152 -16.72 -8.59 20.72
CA TRP A 152 -16.13 -8.45 19.39
C TRP A 152 -17.16 -8.53 18.23
N ASP A 153 -18.19 -9.36 18.37
CA ASP A 153 -19.29 -9.52 17.41
C ASP A 153 -20.28 -8.35 17.38
N LYS A 154 -20.11 -7.36 18.26
CA LYS A 154 -21.01 -6.20 18.40
C LYS A 154 -20.34 -4.87 18.06
N LEU A 155 -19.07 -4.89 17.66
CA LEU A 155 -18.38 -3.65 17.30
C LEU A 155 -19.04 -2.98 16.10
N VAL A 156 -19.29 -1.68 16.23
CA VAL A 156 -19.90 -0.82 15.21
C VAL A 156 -19.06 0.44 14.97
N ALA A 157 -19.44 1.24 13.97
CA ALA A 157 -18.74 2.47 13.62
C ALA A 157 -18.45 3.37 14.83
N GLY A 158 -17.19 3.77 14.96
CA GLY A 158 -16.69 4.59 16.05
C GLY A 158 -16.24 3.80 17.28
N ASP A 159 -16.57 2.52 17.43
CA ASP A 159 -16.11 1.76 18.58
C ASP A 159 -14.58 1.68 18.59
N THR A 160 -14.00 1.86 19.78
CA THR A 160 -12.56 1.78 20.01
C THR A 160 -12.28 0.74 21.09
N VAL A 161 -11.52 -0.30 20.74
CA VAL A 161 -10.97 -1.25 21.72
C VAL A 161 -9.55 -0.82 22.04
N ARG A 162 -9.37 -0.23 23.22
CA ARG A 162 -8.07 0.22 23.72
C ARG A 162 -7.48 -0.85 24.63
N ILE A 163 -6.37 -1.44 24.20
CA ILE A 163 -5.66 -2.48 24.93
C ILE A 163 -4.49 -1.79 25.64
N PHE A 164 -4.53 -1.72 26.96
CA PHE A 164 -3.50 -1.05 27.74
C PHE A 164 -2.27 -1.94 27.87
N TYR A 165 -1.09 -1.34 27.99
CA TYR A 165 0.11 -2.08 28.30
C TYR A 165 -0.05 -2.89 29.61
N SER A 166 0.54 -4.08 29.60
CA SER A 166 0.62 -5.00 30.75
C SER A 166 1.96 -5.73 30.67
N ASP A 167 2.59 -5.96 31.83
CA ASP A 167 3.80 -6.79 31.93
C ASP A 167 3.52 -8.25 31.53
N THR A 168 2.28 -8.69 31.66
CA THR A 168 1.83 -10.02 31.21
C THR A 168 1.17 -9.89 29.83
N PRO A 169 1.61 -10.66 28.82
CA PRO A 169 0.96 -10.72 27.52
C PRO A 169 -0.52 -11.13 27.59
N TYR A 170 -1.34 -10.55 26.72
CA TYR A 170 -2.74 -10.92 26.55
C TYR A 170 -2.84 -12.21 25.75
N ARG A 171 -3.22 -13.30 26.42
CA ARG A 171 -3.50 -14.60 25.79
C ARG A 171 -4.92 -14.65 25.26
N GLY A 172 -5.19 -13.88 24.21
CA GLY A 172 -6.50 -13.79 23.60
C GLY A 172 -6.44 -13.64 22.09
N LYS A 173 -7.49 -14.08 21.42
CA LYS A 173 -7.66 -14.00 19.96
C LYS A 173 -9.11 -13.70 19.64
N PHE A 174 -9.37 -13.06 18.50
CA PHE A 174 -10.67 -12.46 18.23
C PHE A 174 -10.99 -12.25 16.75
N MET A 175 -12.28 -12.10 16.46
CA MET A 175 -12.82 -11.75 15.14
C MET A 175 -13.33 -10.31 15.14
N ILE A 176 -13.02 -9.53 14.12
CA ILE A 176 -13.68 -8.23 13.87
C ILE A 176 -14.62 -8.40 12.68
N SER A 177 -15.92 -8.31 12.94
CA SER A 177 -16.96 -8.57 11.93
C SER A 177 -17.80 -7.34 11.55
N GLY A 178 -17.59 -6.22 12.23
CA GLY A 178 -18.41 -5.03 12.11
C GLY A 178 -18.05 -4.12 10.93
N ASN A 179 -18.88 -3.09 10.74
CA ASN A 179 -18.66 -2.05 9.74
C ASN A 179 -18.46 -0.70 10.44
N GLY A 180 -17.25 -0.15 10.29
CA GLY A 180 -16.98 1.25 10.52
C GLY A 180 -17.40 2.14 9.35
N THR A 181 -17.03 3.41 9.44
CA THR A 181 -17.09 4.37 8.33
C THR A 181 -15.77 5.11 8.20
N ALA A 182 -15.53 5.79 7.09
CA ALA A 182 -14.32 6.61 6.92
C ALA A 182 -14.13 7.65 8.04
N ALA A 183 -15.22 8.24 8.55
CA ALA A 183 -15.17 9.23 9.63
C ALA A 183 -15.17 8.62 11.05
N ALA A 184 -15.55 7.35 11.17
CA ALA A 184 -15.67 6.64 12.44
C ALA A 184 -15.37 5.16 12.22
N PRO A 185 -14.08 4.79 12.03
CA PRO A 185 -13.69 3.40 11.87
C PRO A 185 -13.93 2.61 13.16
N ILE A 186 -14.01 1.28 13.05
CA ILE A 186 -13.78 0.41 14.20
C ILE A 186 -12.28 0.38 14.43
N ARG A 187 -11.81 0.74 15.62
CA ARG A 187 -10.37 0.79 15.93
C ARG A 187 -10.02 -0.17 17.06
N VAL A 188 -9.02 -1.02 16.83
CA VAL A 188 -8.39 -1.83 17.88
C VAL A 188 -6.96 -1.33 18.02
N CYS A 189 -6.63 -0.74 19.16
CA CYS A 189 -5.35 -0.08 19.33
C CYS A 189 -4.65 -0.36 20.66
N GLY A 190 -3.32 -0.30 20.64
CA GLY A 190 -2.49 -0.42 21.82
C GLY A 190 -2.21 0.91 22.51
N VAL A 191 -2.53 1.01 23.80
CA VAL A 191 -2.08 2.11 24.68
C VAL A 191 -0.72 1.70 25.26
N LYS A 192 0.34 2.28 24.70
CA LYS A 192 1.73 2.01 25.12
C LYS A 192 1.96 2.44 26.58
N SER A 193 2.93 1.81 27.24
CA SER A 193 3.45 2.26 28.54
C SER A 193 4.08 3.66 28.41
N ALA A 194 4.37 4.29 29.55
CA ALA A 194 5.11 5.56 29.59
C ALA A 194 6.52 5.47 28.95
N THR A 195 7.09 4.26 28.87
CA THR A 195 8.39 3.97 28.23
C THR A 195 8.25 3.50 26.78
N GLY A 196 7.02 3.48 26.23
CA GLY A 196 6.77 3.12 24.84
C GLY A 196 6.55 1.63 24.57
N GLN A 197 6.46 0.78 25.61
CA GLN A 197 6.20 -0.65 25.44
C GLN A 197 4.76 -0.90 25.00
N ARG A 198 4.57 -1.78 24.02
CA ARG A 198 3.26 -2.11 23.45
C ARG A 198 2.57 -3.22 24.24
N PRO A 199 1.23 -3.26 24.28
CA PRO A 199 0.54 -4.49 24.69
C PRO A 199 0.87 -5.62 23.71
N ILE A 200 1.20 -6.79 24.26
CA ILE A 200 1.51 -7.99 23.49
C ILE A 200 0.26 -8.87 23.44
N ILE A 201 -0.19 -9.22 22.23
CA ILE A 201 -1.23 -10.23 22.00
C ILE A 201 -0.52 -11.51 21.57
N ASP A 202 -0.58 -12.51 22.44
CA ASP A 202 0.20 -13.75 22.31
C ASP A 202 -0.73 -14.92 21.97
N GLY A 203 -0.45 -15.57 20.85
CA GLY A 203 -1.19 -16.73 20.36
C GLY A 203 -1.02 -17.96 21.25
N GLN A 204 0.02 -18.04 22.06
CA GLN A 204 0.26 -19.18 22.95
C GLN A 204 -0.79 -19.27 24.06
N ASN A 205 -1.49 -20.40 24.14
CA ASN A 205 -2.60 -20.64 25.07
C ASN A 205 -3.67 -19.52 25.00
N ALA A 206 -3.85 -18.92 23.82
CA ALA A 206 -4.81 -17.85 23.63
C ALA A 206 -6.24 -18.36 23.84
N VAL A 207 -7.14 -17.47 24.24
CA VAL A 207 -8.55 -17.81 24.46
C VAL A 207 -9.44 -16.96 23.56
N SER A 208 -10.27 -17.62 22.77
CA SER A 208 -11.37 -16.98 22.04
C SER A 208 -12.54 -16.67 22.98
N ARG A 209 -13.35 -15.66 22.62
CA ARG A 209 -14.64 -15.42 23.30
C ARG A 209 -15.56 -16.64 23.11
N LEU A 210 -16.07 -17.20 24.21
CA LEU A 210 -17.01 -18.32 24.19
C LEU A 210 -18.29 -17.94 23.43
N GLY A 211 -18.74 -18.82 22.53
CA GLY A 211 -19.95 -18.64 21.72
C GLY A 211 -19.82 -17.70 20.53
N LEU A 212 -18.62 -17.19 20.22
CA LEU A 212 -18.40 -16.33 19.05
C LEU A 212 -18.58 -17.12 17.75
N ALA A 213 -19.40 -16.60 16.82
CA ALA A 213 -19.88 -17.34 15.65
C ALA A 213 -18.88 -17.31 14.47
N TYR A 214 -17.78 -18.07 14.57
CA TYR A 214 -16.79 -18.24 13.49
C TYR A 214 -17.31 -19.05 12.29
N GLY A 215 -18.25 -19.99 12.53
CA GLY A 215 -18.75 -20.91 11.52
C GLY A 215 -17.76 -22.03 11.23
N ASN A 216 -17.07 -21.96 10.09
CA ASN A 216 -16.01 -22.92 9.76
C ASN A 216 -14.84 -22.74 10.73
N ILE A 217 -14.36 -23.85 11.29
CA ILE A 217 -13.27 -23.87 12.26
C ILE A 217 -11.97 -23.26 11.72
N LEU A 218 -11.73 -23.33 10.41
CA LEU A 218 -10.55 -22.73 9.78
C LEU A 218 -10.50 -21.20 9.92
N HIS A 219 -11.64 -20.53 10.09
CA HIS A 219 -11.66 -19.10 10.37
C HIS A 219 -11.14 -18.78 11.78
N GLU A 220 -11.13 -19.77 12.66
CA GLU A 220 -10.65 -19.64 14.02
C GLU A 220 -9.22 -20.19 14.19
N THR A 221 -8.86 -21.31 13.55
CA THR A 221 -7.54 -21.94 13.72
C THR A 221 -6.40 -21.26 12.99
N ARG A 222 -6.69 -20.34 12.04
CA ARG A 222 -5.68 -19.71 11.19
C ARG A 222 -5.11 -18.40 11.72
N SER A 223 -5.64 -17.81 12.79
CA SER A 223 -5.14 -16.49 13.21
C SER A 223 -5.39 -16.07 14.65
N ILE A 224 -4.67 -15.03 15.07
CA ILE A 224 -4.95 -14.28 16.31
C ILE A 224 -6.09 -13.28 16.06
N ILE A 225 -5.98 -12.51 14.97
CA ILE A 225 -7.00 -11.55 14.56
C ILE A 225 -7.53 -11.98 13.19
N VAL A 226 -8.83 -12.26 13.12
CA VAL A 226 -9.51 -12.46 11.84
C VAL A 226 -10.48 -11.31 11.57
N VAL A 227 -10.41 -10.72 10.38
CA VAL A 227 -11.43 -9.78 9.87
C VAL A 227 -12.32 -10.56 8.92
N LYS A 228 -13.55 -10.86 9.35
CA LYS A 228 -14.50 -11.69 8.61
C LYS A 228 -15.94 -11.45 9.08
N PRO A 229 -16.97 -11.54 8.22
CA PRO A 229 -18.35 -11.55 8.70
C PRO A 229 -18.61 -12.74 9.64
N LEU A 230 -19.54 -12.57 10.58
CA LEU A 230 -20.04 -13.65 11.42
C LEU A 230 -20.68 -14.75 10.56
N SER A 231 -20.63 -16.00 11.00
CA SER A 231 -21.30 -17.11 10.29
C SER A 231 -22.82 -16.99 10.24
N THR A 232 -23.40 -16.12 11.07
CA THR A 232 -24.84 -15.80 11.09
C THR A 232 -25.20 -14.61 10.20
N ALA A 233 -24.22 -13.92 9.61
CA ALA A 233 -24.47 -12.81 8.70
C ALA A 233 -24.91 -13.31 7.31
N ALA A 234 -25.43 -12.42 6.47
CA ALA A 234 -25.69 -12.72 5.08
C ALA A 234 -24.39 -13.17 4.37
N TRP A 235 -24.50 -14.10 3.42
CA TRP A 235 -23.35 -14.59 2.64
C TRP A 235 -22.54 -13.47 1.97
N THR A 236 -23.23 -12.40 1.57
CA THR A 236 -22.66 -11.22 0.90
C THR A 236 -22.16 -10.15 1.87
N ALA A 237 -22.20 -10.38 3.18
CA ALA A 237 -21.69 -9.43 4.16
C ALA A 237 -20.15 -9.39 4.15
N PHE A 238 -19.61 -8.21 4.44
CA PHE A 238 -18.17 -7.97 4.55
C PHE A 238 -17.89 -6.89 5.60
N PRO A 239 -16.91 -7.07 6.50
CA PRO A 239 -16.45 -6.03 7.42
C PRO A 239 -15.76 -4.90 6.68
N SER A 240 -15.85 -3.68 7.21
CA SER A 240 -15.25 -2.53 6.54
C SER A 240 -14.81 -1.42 7.49
N TYR A 241 -13.85 -0.59 7.07
CA TYR A 241 -13.35 0.56 7.82
C TYR A 241 -12.86 0.16 9.21
N ILE A 242 -11.81 -0.66 9.22
CA ILE A 242 -11.19 -1.22 10.41
C ILE A 242 -9.75 -0.71 10.51
N GLN A 243 -9.34 -0.32 11.71
CA GLN A 243 -7.96 0.04 12.01
C GLN A 243 -7.42 -0.83 13.13
N ILE A 244 -6.27 -1.47 12.90
CA ILE A 244 -5.53 -2.29 13.87
C ILE A 244 -4.16 -1.66 14.05
N ASP A 245 -3.88 -1.11 15.23
CA ASP A 245 -2.64 -0.37 15.44
C ASP A 245 -2.02 -0.43 16.82
N GLY A 246 -0.72 -0.17 16.91
CA GLY A 246 -0.06 0.00 18.20
C GLY A 246 0.24 -1.31 18.96
N LEU A 247 -0.03 -2.48 18.38
CA LEU A 247 0.07 -3.79 19.05
C LEU A 247 1.41 -4.49 18.76
N GLU A 248 1.83 -5.38 19.66
CA GLU A 248 2.74 -6.48 19.31
C GLU A 248 1.93 -7.77 19.17
N LEU A 249 2.04 -8.46 18.04
CA LEU A 249 1.33 -9.70 17.73
C LEU A 249 2.34 -10.82 17.49
N ARG A 250 2.14 -11.96 18.17
CA ARG A 250 3.04 -13.11 18.01
C ARG A 250 2.44 -14.46 18.35
N GLY A 251 3.10 -15.53 17.93
CA GLY A 251 2.83 -16.89 18.41
C GLY A 251 1.69 -17.62 17.70
N ALA A 252 1.26 -17.17 16.52
CA ALA A 252 0.34 -17.90 15.65
C ALA A 252 1.08 -18.99 14.86
N THR A 253 1.43 -20.09 15.53
CA THR A 253 2.24 -21.19 14.98
C THR A 253 1.70 -22.55 15.44
N PRO A 254 1.81 -23.63 14.63
CA PRO A 254 1.42 -24.99 15.03
C PRO A 254 2.04 -25.51 16.32
N ALA A 255 3.18 -24.94 16.75
CA ALA A 255 3.80 -25.27 18.04
C ALA A 255 2.99 -24.77 19.25
N ASN A 256 2.07 -23.82 19.03
CA ASN A 256 1.22 -23.25 20.05
C ASN A 256 -0.22 -23.75 19.91
N THR A 257 -0.97 -23.66 21.00
CA THR A 257 -2.40 -23.98 21.05
C THR A 257 -3.22 -22.80 21.52
N PHE A 258 -4.53 -22.87 21.32
CA PHE A 258 -5.51 -21.92 21.82
C PHE A 258 -6.79 -22.65 22.25
N THR A 259 -7.59 -22.03 23.12
CA THR A 259 -8.94 -22.49 23.47
C THR A 259 -9.95 -21.79 22.56
N ASP A 260 -10.69 -22.58 21.77
CA ASP A 260 -11.63 -22.09 20.78
C ASP A 260 -12.94 -21.55 21.39
N SER A 261 -13.79 -21.00 20.54
CA SER A 261 -15.11 -20.44 20.88
C SER A 261 -16.11 -21.47 21.45
N THR A 262 -15.78 -22.77 21.41
CA THR A 262 -16.55 -23.86 22.03
C THR A 262 -15.96 -24.35 23.36
N GLY A 263 -14.77 -23.84 23.75
CA GLY A 263 -14.02 -24.28 24.92
C GLY A 263 -13.04 -25.44 24.66
N THR A 264 -12.81 -25.80 23.40
CA THR A 264 -11.90 -26.88 23.00
C THR A 264 -10.50 -26.34 22.76
N VAL A 265 -9.46 -26.99 23.30
CA VAL A 265 -8.06 -26.65 23.00
C VAL A 265 -7.67 -27.20 21.62
N ARG A 266 -7.07 -26.36 20.78
CA ARG A 266 -6.67 -26.69 19.40
C ARG A 266 -5.29 -26.13 19.06
N PRO A 267 -4.53 -26.78 18.16
CA PRO A 267 -3.36 -26.16 17.54
C PRO A 267 -3.77 -25.10 16.52
N TYR A 268 -2.84 -24.21 16.17
CA TYR A 268 -2.96 -23.37 14.97
C TYR A 268 -2.65 -24.18 13.71
N GLU A 269 -3.19 -23.75 12.57
CA GLU A 269 -2.83 -24.31 11.26
C GLU A 269 -1.40 -23.93 10.85
N THR A 270 -0.78 -24.78 10.02
CA THR A 270 0.50 -24.45 9.36
C THR A 270 0.31 -23.24 8.45
N PHE A 271 -0.71 -23.27 7.58
CA PHE A 271 -1.06 -22.12 6.77
C PHE A 271 -2.03 -21.20 7.53
N GLY A 272 -1.46 -20.25 8.25
CA GLY A 272 -2.16 -19.27 9.08
C GLY A 272 -1.50 -17.89 9.01
N ALA A 273 -1.94 -16.96 9.86
CA ALA A 273 -1.33 -15.63 10.00
C ALA A 273 -1.59 -15.03 11.37
N CYS A 274 -0.79 -14.06 11.82
CA CYS A 274 -1.19 -13.27 13.00
C CYS A 274 -2.44 -12.41 12.72
N ILE A 275 -2.50 -11.75 11.56
CA ILE A 275 -3.70 -11.04 11.07
C ILE A 275 -4.18 -11.69 9.77
N TRP A 276 -5.44 -12.11 9.74
CA TRP A 276 -6.08 -12.70 8.56
C TRP A 276 -7.27 -11.87 8.10
N LEU A 277 -7.22 -11.35 6.87
CA LEU A 277 -8.32 -10.61 6.25
C LEU A 277 -9.07 -11.53 5.28
N ASP A 278 -10.32 -11.84 5.61
CA ASP A 278 -11.22 -12.64 4.76
C ASP A 278 -12.44 -11.78 4.44
N ARG A 279 -12.36 -11.07 3.30
CA ARG A 279 -13.35 -10.08 2.80
C ARG A 279 -13.31 -8.73 3.52
N GLY A 280 -12.15 -8.27 4.00
CA GLY A 280 -12.03 -6.96 4.63
C GLY A 280 -11.97 -5.81 3.62
N GLN A 281 -12.72 -4.73 3.80
CA GLN A 281 -12.64 -3.56 2.91
C GLN A 281 -12.31 -2.26 3.65
N ASN A 282 -11.32 -1.50 3.18
CA ASN A 282 -10.80 -0.30 3.86
C ASN A 282 -10.22 -0.65 5.24
N VAL A 283 -9.16 -1.46 5.24
CA VAL A 283 -8.49 -1.91 6.48
C VAL A 283 -7.10 -1.28 6.57
N THR A 284 -6.82 -0.64 7.70
CA THR A 284 -5.49 -0.11 8.04
C THR A 284 -4.85 -0.98 9.10
N ILE A 285 -3.67 -1.50 8.81
CA ILE A 285 -2.80 -2.21 9.75
C ILE A 285 -1.56 -1.34 9.91
N ALA A 286 -1.41 -0.69 11.07
CA ALA A 286 -0.38 0.33 11.20
C ALA A 286 0.30 0.39 12.57
N ASP A 287 1.57 0.80 12.61
CA ASP A 287 2.33 0.89 13.87
C ASP A 287 2.29 -0.41 14.70
N ASN A 288 2.28 -1.58 14.08
CA ASN A 288 2.33 -2.86 14.80
C ASN A 288 3.72 -3.48 14.77
N VAL A 289 4.01 -4.36 15.73
CA VAL A 289 5.13 -5.31 15.68
C VAL A 289 4.54 -6.70 15.45
N ILE A 290 4.94 -7.39 14.38
CA ILE A 290 4.33 -8.67 13.96
C ILE A 290 5.42 -9.70 13.72
N HIS A 291 5.50 -10.71 14.58
CA HIS A 291 6.57 -11.71 14.51
C HIS A 291 6.18 -13.05 15.10
N ASP A 292 6.99 -14.09 14.82
CA ASP A 292 6.77 -15.44 15.33
C ASP A 292 5.39 -16.03 14.96
N CYS A 293 4.91 -15.70 13.77
CA CYS A 293 3.69 -16.24 13.17
C CYS A 293 4.05 -17.15 11.99
N THR A 294 3.11 -17.94 11.47
CA THR A 294 3.32 -18.63 10.19
C THR A 294 3.37 -17.60 9.05
N ASN A 295 2.29 -16.87 8.77
CA ASN A 295 2.37 -15.58 8.09
C ASN A 295 2.24 -14.41 9.08
N GLY A 296 2.86 -13.26 8.82
CA GLY A 296 2.60 -12.05 9.62
C GLY A 296 1.19 -11.52 9.35
N VAL A 297 0.92 -11.16 8.10
CA VAL A 297 -0.40 -10.72 7.62
C VAL A 297 -0.79 -11.52 6.39
N TYR A 298 -2.03 -11.99 6.34
CA TYR A 298 -2.61 -12.66 5.18
C TYR A 298 -3.90 -11.95 4.76
N SER A 299 -4.13 -11.79 3.45
CA SER A 299 -5.45 -11.43 2.92
C SER A 299 -5.92 -12.38 1.85
N LYS A 300 -7.21 -12.71 1.89
CA LYS A 300 -7.90 -13.56 0.93
C LYS A 300 -8.89 -12.78 0.08
N SER A 301 -8.97 -13.11 -1.20
CA SER A 301 -10.07 -12.73 -2.09
C SER A 301 -10.56 -13.97 -2.85
N THR A 302 -11.82 -14.01 -3.28
CA THR A 302 -12.34 -15.10 -4.14
C THR A 302 -13.17 -14.55 -5.30
N ASN A 303 -13.41 -15.37 -6.32
CA ASN A 303 -14.27 -15.05 -7.46
C ASN A 303 -15.79 -15.09 -7.16
N ASP A 304 -16.21 -15.19 -5.89
CA ASP A 304 -17.63 -15.29 -5.50
C ASP A 304 -18.44 -14.01 -5.75
N GLY A 305 -17.76 -12.90 -6.03
CA GLY A 305 -18.35 -11.59 -6.29
C GLY A 305 -17.61 -10.47 -5.56
N ASP A 306 -18.01 -9.23 -5.81
CA ASP A 306 -17.31 -8.03 -5.30
C ASP A 306 -17.20 -7.98 -3.77
N PHE A 307 -18.21 -8.51 -3.07
CA PHE A 307 -18.25 -8.62 -1.61
C PHE A 307 -17.17 -9.56 -1.04
N ALA A 308 -16.67 -10.51 -1.86
CA ALA A 308 -15.69 -11.49 -1.44
C ALA A 308 -14.24 -11.04 -1.68
N VAL A 309 -14.07 -9.85 -2.27
CA VAL A 309 -12.77 -9.25 -2.53
C VAL A 309 -12.35 -8.40 -1.35
N THR A 310 -11.13 -8.63 -0.86
CA THR A 310 -10.47 -7.75 0.12
C THR A 310 -9.91 -6.52 -0.60
N LYS A 311 -10.20 -5.31 -0.10
CA LYS A 311 -9.93 -4.06 -0.82
C LYS A 311 -9.38 -2.94 0.05
N ASN A 312 -8.62 -2.05 -0.57
CA ASN A 312 -8.16 -0.79 0.00
C ASN A 312 -7.42 -1.04 1.33
N ILE A 313 -6.32 -1.78 1.25
CA ILE A 313 -5.54 -2.21 2.40
C ILE A 313 -4.33 -1.30 2.54
N LEU A 314 -4.14 -0.73 3.73
CA LEU A 314 -2.97 0.07 4.06
C LEU A 314 -2.15 -0.64 5.13
N LEU A 315 -0.94 -1.08 4.78
CA LEU A 315 0.08 -1.50 5.73
C LEU A 315 1.04 -0.32 5.91
N SER A 316 0.99 0.34 7.07
CA SER A 316 1.79 1.54 7.33
C SER A 316 2.62 1.49 8.61
N GLY A 317 3.93 1.69 8.55
CA GLY A 317 4.73 1.85 9.78
C GLY A 317 4.85 0.59 10.64
N ASN A 318 4.60 -0.60 10.09
CA ASN A 318 4.70 -1.84 10.85
C ASN A 318 6.15 -2.34 10.89
N TYR A 319 6.53 -3.01 11.96
CA TYR A 319 7.75 -3.80 12.07
C TYR A 319 7.42 -5.28 11.99
N ILE A 320 7.80 -5.94 10.88
CA ILE A 320 7.41 -7.31 10.56
C ILE A 320 8.67 -8.17 10.36
N TYR A 321 8.80 -9.24 11.13
CA TYR A 321 10.02 -10.07 11.13
C TYR A 321 9.79 -11.47 11.69
N GLY A 322 10.69 -12.41 11.42
CA GLY A 322 10.69 -13.70 12.12
C GLY A 322 9.45 -14.58 11.87
N ASN A 323 8.69 -14.30 10.82
CA ASN A 323 7.56 -15.12 10.37
C ASN A 323 8.04 -16.16 9.33
N GLY A 324 7.19 -17.13 8.98
CA GLY A 324 7.48 -18.19 8.01
C GLY A 324 7.82 -19.53 8.66
N VAL A 325 7.52 -20.64 7.99
CA VAL A 325 7.79 -21.99 8.50
C VAL A 325 9.17 -22.47 8.04
N VAL A 326 9.92 -23.12 8.94
CA VAL A 326 11.29 -23.59 8.64
C VAL A 326 11.25 -24.66 7.56
N GLY A 327 12.06 -24.49 6.51
CA GLY A 327 12.14 -25.39 5.36
C GLY A 327 10.97 -25.26 4.40
N ASP A 328 10.07 -24.30 4.62
CA ASP A 328 8.88 -24.08 3.80
C ASP A 328 8.95 -22.72 3.10
N GLU A 329 8.48 -22.69 1.86
CA GLU A 329 8.44 -21.50 1.01
C GLU A 329 7.03 -20.88 0.94
N HIS A 330 5.99 -21.57 1.40
CA HIS A 330 4.60 -21.11 1.26
C HIS A 330 4.20 -19.99 2.22
N GLU A 331 4.88 -19.86 3.38
CA GLU A 331 4.61 -18.81 4.36
C GLU A 331 5.63 -17.68 4.34
N HIS A 332 5.15 -16.47 4.62
CA HIS A 332 5.84 -15.23 4.33
C HIS A 332 5.72 -14.24 5.49
N ASN A 333 6.48 -13.15 5.44
CA ASN A 333 6.19 -12.01 6.33
C ASN A 333 4.79 -11.46 6.05
N VAL A 334 4.43 -11.27 4.77
CA VAL A 334 3.05 -10.97 4.35
C VAL A 334 2.70 -11.71 3.06
N TYR A 335 1.45 -12.16 2.96
CA TYR A 335 0.86 -12.80 1.79
C TYR A 335 -0.48 -12.14 1.50
N MET A 336 -0.57 -11.39 0.41
CA MET A 336 -1.75 -10.54 0.15
C MET A 336 -2.42 -10.84 -1.18
N GLU A 337 -3.71 -11.21 -1.15
CA GLU A 337 -4.63 -11.25 -2.29
C GLU A 337 -5.74 -10.20 -2.16
N SER A 338 -5.53 -9.01 -2.72
CA SER A 338 -6.43 -7.86 -2.55
C SER A 338 -6.56 -7.00 -3.82
N VAL A 339 -7.37 -5.94 -3.74
CA VAL A 339 -7.36 -4.83 -4.71
C VAL A 339 -7.00 -3.52 -4.00
N ASN A 340 -6.12 -2.72 -4.60
CA ASN A 340 -5.61 -1.44 -4.10
C ASN A 340 -4.94 -1.55 -2.73
N ILE A 341 -3.86 -2.32 -2.65
CA ILE A 341 -3.03 -2.43 -1.45
C ILE A 341 -1.84 -1.47 -1.51
N THR A 342 -1.55 -0.82 -0.38
CA THR A 342 -0.37 0.04 -0.20
C THR A 342 0.46 -0.43 0.98
N TYR A 343 1.76 -0.61 0.74
CA TYR A 343 2.77 -0.82 1.77
C TYR A 343 3.60 0.45 1.89
N GLU A 344 3.55 1.13 3.03
CA GLU A 344 4.36 2.31 3.28
C GLU A 344 5.02 2.36 4.64
N PHE A 345 6.25 2.90 4.71
CA PHE A 345 6.96 3.12 5.97
C PHE A 345 7.15 1.87 6.83
N ASN A 346 6.98 0.67 6.27
CA ASN A 346 7.16 -0.56 7.02
C ASN A 346 8.64 -0.92 7.09
N ARG A 347 9.00 -1.61 8.17
CA ARG A 347 10.27 -2.29 8.35
C ARG A 347 10.03 -3.80 8.24
N PHE A 348 10.48 -4.40 7.15
CA PHE A 348 10.57 -5.85 7.02
C PHE A 348 11.98 -6.29 7.36
N GLU A 349 12.12 -7.18 8.32
CA GLU A 349 13.38 -7.88 8.59
C GLU A 349 13.25 -9.37 8.19
N PRO A 350 14.36 -10.13 8.20
CA PRO A 350 14.35 -11.51 7.73
C PRO A 350 13.24 -12.35 8.35
N LEU A 351 12.77 -13.31 7.56
CA LEU A 351 11.90 -14.39 8.02
C LEU A 351 12.58 -15.19 9.14
N ARG A 352 11.82 -16.07 9.78
CA ARG A 352 12.34 -17.06 10.72
C ARG A 352 13.53 -17.77 10.09
N ALA A 353 14.64 -17.91 10.83
CA ALA A 353 15.84 -18.55 10.30
C ALA A 353 15.53 -19.95 9.76
N GLY A 354 15.88 -20.19 8.48
CA GLY A 354 15.60 -21.44 7.78
C GLY A 354 14.24 -21.49 7.07
N ALA A 355 13.36 -20.50 7.23
CA ALA A 355 12.18 -20.34 6.37
C ALA A 355 12.60 -19.84 4.98
N LEU A 356 11.88 -20.27 3.94
CA LEU A 356 12.25 -20.06 2.54
C LEU A 356 11.30 -19.09 1.82
N GLY A 357 10.37 -18.46 2.54
CA GLY A 357 9.41 -17.53 1.96
C GLY A 357 9.93 -16.13 1.67
N ASN A 358 8.99 -15.26 1.30
CA ASN A 358 9.23 -13.89 0.87
C ASN A 358 9.01 -12.85 1.97
N ALA A 359 9.67 -11.70 1.83
CA ALA A 359 9.37 -10.56 2.70
C ALA A 359 7.99 -9.97 2.37
N ILE A 360 7.67 -9.83 1.08
CA ILE A 360 6.33 -9.46 0.60
C ILE A 360 5.94 -10.42 -0.52
N LYS A 361 4.87 -11.19 -0.32
CA LYS A 361 4.17 -11.92 -1.38
C LYS A 361 2.85 -11.24 -1.66
N ASP A 362 2.64 -10.81 -2.90
CA ASP A 362 1.49 -10.03 -3.30
C ASP A 362 0.93 -10.51 -4.63
N ARG A 363 -0.33 -10.91 -4.58
CA ARG A 363 -1.16 -11.39 -5.68
C ARG A 363 -2.25 -10.37 -6.03
N SER A 364 -2.07 -9.12 -5.62
CA SER A 364 -3.09 -8.08 -5.66
C SER A 364 -3.14 -7.34 -6.99
N ALA A 365 -4.29 -6.72 -7.28
CA ALA A 365 -4.40 -5.68 -8.33
C ALA A 365 -4.18 -4.29 -7.73
N GLY A 366 -3.47 -3.40 -8.44
CA GLY A 366 -3.23 -2.03 -7.98
C GLY A 366 -2.26 -1.89 -6.81
N THR A 367 -1.24 -2.74 -6.77
CA THR A 367 -0.23 -2.78 -5.70
C THR A 367 0.71 -1.57 -5.74
N VAL A 368 0.91 -0.95 -4.58
CA VAL A 368 1.91 0.12 -4.36
C VAL A 368 2.82 -0.26 -3.19
N VAL A 369 4.13 -0.35 -3.43
CA VAL A 369 5.15 -0.58 -2.40
C VAL A 369 6.07 0.64 -2.36
N ARG A 370 5.97 1.45 -1.30
CA ARG A 370 6.71 2.71 -1.21
C ARG A 370 7.33 3.03 0.13
N TYR A 371 8.49 3.67 0.14
CA TYR A 371 9.07 4.21 1.38
C TYR A 371 9.28 3.15 2.49
N ASN A 372 9.53 1.89 2.14
CA ASN A 372 9.78 0.83 3.12
C ASN A 372 11.28 0.58 3.28
N TYR A 373 11.66 0.03 4.43
CA TYR A 373 12.90 -0.73 4.57
C TYR A 373 12.57 -2.22 4.48
N ILE A 374 13.19 -2.92 3.52
CA ILE A 374 12.93 -4.33 3.25
C ILE A 374 14.24 -5.10 3.32
N ASN A 375 14.38 -6.00 4.30
CA ASN A 375 15.57 -6.82 4.47
C ASN A 375 15.25 -8.31 4.34
N GLY A 376 15.83 -8.95 3.33
CA GLY A 376 15.75 -10.40 3.10
C GLY A 376 14.58 -10.86 2.22
N GLY A 377 14.12 -12.09 2.49
CA GLY A 377 13.18 -12.85 1.65
C GLY A 377 13.89 -13.65 0.54
N ALA A 378 13.28 -14.76 0.11
CA ALA A 378 13.69 -15.45 -1.12
C ALA A 378 13.58 -14.48 -2.31
N HIS A 379 12.42 -13.84 -2.41
CA HIS A 379 12.25 -12.53 -3.02
C HIS A 379 11.99 -11.48 -1.95
N SER A 380 12.59 -10.29 -2.12
CA SER A 380 12.25 -9.15 -1.24
C SER A 380 10.84 -8.65 -1.54
N ILE A 381 10.44 -8.63 -2.81
CA ILE A 381 9.07 -8.34 -3.24
C ILE A 381 8.69 -9.31 -4.37
N ASP A 382 7.62 -10.04 -4.16
CA ASP A 382 7.11 -11.08 -5.05
C ASP A 382 5.70 -10.69 -5.51
N LEU A 383 5.58 -10.20 -6.74
CA LEU A 383 4.38 -9.62 -7.35
C LEU A 383 3.84 -10.52 -8.46
N VAL A 384 3.19 -11.60 -8.08
CA VAL A 384 2.75 -12.68 -8.98
C VAL A 384 1.26 -12.61 -9.30
N GLU A 385 0.75 -13.60 -10.03
CA GLU A 385 -0.63 -13.66 -10.47
C GLU A 385 -1.61 -13.67 -9.30
N ALA A 386 -2.78 -13.07 -9.52
CA ALA A 386 -3.96 -13.38 -8.72
C ALA A 386 -4.31 -14.85 -8.91
N GLU A 387 -4.46 -15.58 -7.81
CA GLU A 387 -4.76 -17.01 -7.82
C GLU A 387 -6.25 -17.24 -7.61
N ASP A 388 -6.73 -17.14 -6.36
CA ASP A 388 -8.11 -17.47 -5.98
C ASP A 388 -9.17 -16.51 -6.57
N PHE A 389 -8.74 -15.35 -7.07
CA PHE A 389 -9.62 -14.28 -7.54
C PHE A 389 -9.26 -13.71 -8.93
N TYR A 390 -8.51 -14.45 -9.75
CA TYR A 390 -8.05 -13.97 -11.06
C TYR A 390 -9.16 -13.40 -11.96
N THR A 391 -10.33 -14.05 -12.02
CA THR A 391 -11.40 -13.62 -12.94
C THR A 391 -11.94 -12.23 -12.56
N ILE A 392 -11.88 -11.86 -11.29
CA ILE A 392 -12.18 -10.51 -10.83
C ILE A 392 -10.96 -9.60 -10.98
N ALA A 393 -9.78 -10.02 -10.50
CA ALA A 393 -8.56 -9.22 -10.53
C ALA A 393 -8.23 -8.69 -11.93
N SER A 394 -8.32 -9.57 -12.94
CA SER A 394 -8.00 -9.26 -14.34
C SER A 394 -8.94 -8.23 -14.98
N THR A 395 -10.11 -7.95 -14.38
CA THR A 395 -11.01 -6.88 -14.85
C THR A 395 -10.54 -5.48 -14.45
N TYR A 396 -9.65 -5.38 -13.45
CA TYR A 396 -9.07 -4.11 -13.04
C TYR A 396 -7.90 -3.77 -13.95
N ALA A 397 -7.95 -2.61 -14.61
CA ALA A 397 -6.80 -2.11 -15.38
C ALA A 397 -5.52 -2.02 -14.52
N SER A 398 -5.67 -1.76 -13.22
CA SER A 398 -4.57 -1.71 -12.25
C SER A 398 -3.93 -3.07 -11.96
N TYR A 399 -4.49 -4.19 -12.40
CA TYR A 399 -3.82 -5.50 -12.34
C TYR A 399 -2.62 -5.57 -13.30
N ARG A 400 -2.59 -4.71 -14.33
CA ARG A 400 -1.49 -4.63 -15.31
C ARG A 400 -0.46 -3.55 -14.96
N SER A 401 -0.51 -2.98 -13.77
CA SER A 401 0.43 -1.95 -13.32
C SER A 401 0.74 -2.10 -11.84
N SER A 402 2.02 -2.07 -11.49
CA SER A 402 2.48 -2.09 -10.10
C SER A 402 3.58 -1.08 -9.89
N PHE A 403 3.59 -0.44 -8.72
CA PHE A 403 4.49 0.68 -8.42
C PHE A 403 5.36 0.33 -7.22
N VAL A 404 6.68 0.35 -7.42
CA VAL A 404 7.67 0.08 -6.37
C VAL A 404 8.68 1.22 -6.35
N TYR A 405 8.60 2.09 -5.34
CA TYR A 405 9.41 3.31 -5.33
C TYR A 405 9.80 3.85 -3.97
N GLY A 406 10.93 4.54 -3.88
CA GLY A 406 11.36 5.15 -2.62
C GLY A 406 11.74 4.14 -1.53
N ASN A 407 11.94 2.86 -1.86
CA ASN A 407 12.26 1.82 -0.88
C ASN A 407 13.77 1.68 -0.71
N ILE A 408 14.18 1.35 0.52
CA ILE A 408 15.52 0.83 0.82
C ILE A 408 15.40 -0.69 0.89
N ILE A 409 16.14 -1.41 0.05
CA ILE A 409 16.07 -2.87 -0.03
C ILE A 409 17.45 -3.46 0.24
N VAL A 410 17.55 -4.28 1.27
CA VAL A 410 18.76 -5.00 1.66
C VAL A 410 18.54 -6.49 1.41
N LYS A 411 19.45 -7.14 0.69
CA LYS A 411 19.27 -8.54 0.33
C LYS A 411 20.59 -9.29 0.28
N ASP A 412 20.57 -10.54 0.72
CA ASP A 412 21.55 -11.53 0.28
C ASP A 412 21.08 -12.09 -1.06
N GLY A 413 21.82 -11.79 -2.14
CA GLY A 413 21.48 -12.22 -3.49
C GLY A 413 21.68 -13.73 -3.73
N SER A 414 22.24 -14.47 -2.76
CA SER A 414 22.30 -15.93 -2.81
C SER A 414 20.96 -16.59 -2.48
N THR A 415 20.00 -15.86 -1.90
CA THR A 415 18.70 -16.41 -1.50
C THR A 415 17.61 -16.23 -2.55
N GLY A 416 17.90 -15.61 -3.70
CA GLY A 416 16.95 -15.40 -4.81
C GLY A 416 17.03 -13.99 -5.40
N SER A 417 16.03 -13.59 -6.19
CA SER A 417 15.99 -12.28 -6.86
C SER A 417 15.36 -11.19 -6.00
N VAL A 418 15.70 -9.91 -6.21
CA VAL A 418 15.12 -8.81 -5.40
C VAL A 418 13.61 -8.69 -5.64
N ILE A 419 13.23 -8.66 -6.91
CA ILE A 419 11.85 -8.50 -7.37
C ILE A 419 11.48 -9.67 -8.29
N HIS A 420 10.38 -10.34 -8.00
CA HIS A 420 9.68 -11.20 -8.93
C HIS A 420 8.40 -10.50 -9.39
N TYR A 421 8.14 -10.44 -10.70
CA TYR A 421 6.93 -9.86 -11.27
C TYR A 421 6.43 -10.69 -12.46
N GLY A 422 5.15 -11.04 -12.46
CA GLY A 422 4.55 -11.90 -13.49
C GLY A 422 3.74 -13.01 -12.84
N GLY A 423 4.34 -14.19 -12.74
CA GLY A 423 3.72 -15.29 -12.02
C GLY A 423 4.62 -16.44 -11.60
N ASP A 424 4.13 -17.29 -10.69
CA ASP A 424 4.87 -18.38 -10.04
C ASP A 424 4.31 -19.79 -10.27
N HIS A 425 3.15 -19.94 -10.92
CA HIS A 425 2.68 -21.25 -11.38
C HIS A 425 3.15 -21.56 -12.80
N TYR A 426 4.12 -22.45 -12.95
CA TYR A 426 4.76 -22.71 -14.24
C TYR A 426 4.24 -23.95 -14.96
N TYR A 427 4.63 -24.09 -16.22
CA TYR A 427 4.47 -25.27 -17.08
C TYR A 427 3.09 -25.49 -17.70
N SER A 428 2.24 -24.47 -17.69
CA SER A 428 0.93 -24.54 -18.33
C SER A 428 1.03 -24.45 -19.86
N THR A 429 -0.07 -24.75 -20.54
CA THR A 429 -0.23 -24.62 -21.99
C THR A 429 -1.18 -23.47 -22.34
N PRO A 430 -1.12 -22.92 -23.58
CA PRO A 430 -2.03 -21.86 -24.01
C PRO A 430 -3.51 -22.21 -23.79
N GLY A 431 -4.26 -21.27 -23.20
CA GLY A 431 -5.68 -21.43 -22.89
C GLY A 431 -5.98 -22.03 -21.51
N SER A 432 -4.95 -22.41 -20.73
CA SER A 432 -5.12 -22.82 -19.34
C SER A 432 -5.68 -21.67 -18.48
N THR A 433 -6.46 -22.01 -17.45
CA THR A 433 -6.99 -21.03 -16.46
C THR A 433 -6.07 -20.88 -15.25
N TRP A 434 -4.83 -21.37 -15.35
CA TRP A 434 -3.78 -21.34 -14.35
C TRP A 434 -2.43 -21.19 -15.06
N GLY A 435 -1.43 -20.76 -14.33
CA GLY A 435 -0.07 -20.57 -14.82
C GLY A 435 0.12 -19.44 -15.84
N GLU A 436 1.02 -19.62 -16.79
CA GLU A 436 1.48 -18.57 -17.72
C GLU A 436 0.36 -17.74 -18.39
N PRO A 437 -0.82 -18.27 -18.79
CA PRO A 437 -1.93 -17.48 -19.31
C PRO A 437 -2.53 -16.46 -18.34
N ILE A 438 -2.41 -16.66 -17.03
CA ILE A 438 -2.98 -15.79 -15.99
C ILE A 438 -1.93 -14.93 -15.28
N PHE A 439 -0.67 -15.07 -15.66
CA PHE A 439 0.42 -14.23 -15.18
C PHE A 439 0.11 -12.75 -15.33
N ARG A 440 0.78 -11.96 -14.48
CA ARG A 440 0.65 -10.51 -14.42
C ARG A 440 1.37 -9.82 -15.60
N ALA A 441 0.94 -10.12 -16.83
CA ALA A 441 1.43 -9.57 -18.09
C ALA A 441 1.19 -8.05 -18.21
N GLY A 442 2.03 -7.24 -17.57
CA GLY A 442 1.87 -5.80 -17.45
C GLY A 442 3.18 -5.07 -17.19
N THR A 443 3.10 -3.87 -16.62
CA THR A 443 4.26 -3.01 -16.37
C THR A 443 4.53 -2.79 -14.89
N LEU A 444 5.73 -3.16 -14.47
CA LEU A 444 6.32 -2.75 -13.21
C LEU A 444 6.98 -1.36 -13.36
N TYR A 445 6.56 -0.38 -12.57
CA TYR A 445 7.25 0.90 -12.43
C TYR A 445 8.14 0.87 -11.20
N PHE A 446 9.45 0.83 -11.42
CA PHE A 446 10.46 0.65 -10.37
C PHE A 446 11.40 1.85 -10.32
N TYR A 447 11.24 2.73 -9.33
CA TYR A 447 11.96 4.00 -9.34
C TYR A 447 12.33 4.58 -7.99
N SER A 448 13.42 5.37 -7.93
CA SER A 448 13.88 5.98 -6.68
C SER A 448 14.09 4.98 -5.54
N ASN A 449 14.49 3.75 -5.82
CA ASN A 449 14.84 2.77 -4.79
C ASN A 449 16.36 2.73 -4.57
N THR A 450 16.79 2.38 -3.35
CA THR A 450 18.19 2.09 -3.04
C THR A 450 18.32 0.62 -2.67
N LEU A 451 19.04 -0.15 -3.48
CA LEU A 451 19.27 -1.58 -3.29
C LEU A 451 20.70 -1.79 -2.80
N ASN A 452 20.87 -2.60 -1.77
CA ASN A 452 22.16 -3.05 -1.27
C ASN A 452 22.18 -4.58 -1.19
N ILE A 453 22.85 -5.18 -2.17
CA ILE A 453 22.81 -6.63 -2.40
C ILE A 453 24.17 -7.25 -2.07
N SER A 454 24.16 -8.20 -1.14
CA SER A 454 25.31 -8.97 -0.70
C SER A 454 25.26 -10.40 -1.24
N GLY A 455 26.13 -11.30 -0.75
CA GLY A 455 26.20 -12.69 -1.19
C GLY A 455 27.20 -12.92 -2.33
N THR A 456 27.13 -14.09 -2.96
CA THR A 456 28.04 -14.53 -4.04
C THR A 456 27.43 -14.38 -5.44
N SER A 457 26.10 -14.34 -5.54
CA SER A 457 25.30 -14.11 -6.74
C SER A 457 24.28 -13.01 -6.46
N ALA A 458 23.77 -12.36 -7.50
CA ALA A 458 22.67 -11.40 -7.34
C ALA A 458 21.91 -11.20 -8.64
N GLN A 459 20.58 -11.27 -8.56
CA GLN A 459 19.67 -10.86 -9.64
C GLN A 459 18.66 -9.85 -9.10
N VAL A 460 18.44 -8.76 -9.83
CA VAL A 460 17.48 -7.73 -9.39
C VAL A 460 16.06 -8.11 -9.77
N PHE A 461 15.82 -8.37 -11.06
CA PHE A 461 14.50 -8.58 -11.63
C PHE A 461 14.35 -10.00 -12.16
N GLN A 462 13.36 -10.72 -11.66
CA GLN A 462 12.84 -11.92 -12.28
C GLN A 462 11.48 -11.56 -12.87
N LEU A 463 11.44 -11.34 -14.19
CA LEU A 463 10.19 -11.12 -14.90
C LEU A 463 9.83 -12.43 -15.59
N SER A 464 8.67 -13.00 -15.26
CA SER A 464 8.37 -14.40 -15.58
C SER A 464 8.48 -14.70 -17.07
N THR A 465 7.89 -13.86 -17.92
CA THR A 465 7.85 -14.02 -19.38
C THR A 465 8.16 -12.71 -20.09
N THR A 466 8.33 -12.79 -21.41
CA THR A 466 8.45 -11.62 -22.31
C THR A 466 7.18 -10.75 -22.38
N LEU A 467 6.06 -11.18 -21.79
CA LEU A 467 4.84 -10.39 -21.70
C LEU A 467 4.86 -9.38 -20.54
N GLU A 468 5.76 -9.57 -19.59
CA GLU A 468 6.01 -8.60 -18.52
C GLU A 468 7.06 -7.56 -18.94
N SER A 469 6.88 -6.34 -18.45
CA SER A 469 7.80 -5.23 -18.68
C SER A 469 8.12 -4.47 -17.40
N ALA A 470 9.29 -3.83 -17.35
CA ALA A 470 9.65 -2.92 -16.27
C ALA A 470 10.21 -1.58 -16.81
N GLN A 471 9.72 -0.49 -16.25
CA GLN A 471 10.26 0.86 -16.42
C GLN A 471 11.09 1.19 -15.19
N VAL A 472 12.40 1.41 -15.36
CA VAL A 472 13.37 1.42 -14.25
C VAL A 472 14.22 2.69 -14.26
N TRP A 473 14.05 3.59 -13.29
CA TRP A 473 14.81 4.84 -13.22
C TRP A 473 15.01 5.40 -11.81
N ASN A 474 15.95 6.31 -11.66
CA ASN A 474 16.38 6.93 -10.40
C ASN A 474 16.73 5.92 -9.30
N ASN A 475 17.11 4.69 -9.62
CA ASN A 475 17.51 3.70 -8.60
C ASN A 475 19.02 3.69 -8.37
N VAL A 476 19.43 3.25 -7.18
CA VAL A 476 20.82 2.91 -6.83
C VAL A 476 20.91 1.39 -6.70
N PHE A 477 21.71 0.74 -7.54
CA PHE A 477 21.98 -0.70 -7.49
C PHE A 477 23.37 -0.99 -6.93
N ASN A 478 23.47 -1.11 -5.60
CA ASN A 478 24.73 -1.46 -4.92
C ASN A 478 24.87 -2.98 -4.81
N PHE A 479 26.02 -3.48 -5.21
CA PHE A 479 26.40 -4.89 -5.05
C PHE A 479 27.69 -4.95 -4.23
N ALA A 480 27.73 -5.83 -3.24
CA ALA A 480 28.94 -6.11 -2.48
C ALA A 480 30.02 -6.69 -3.40
N SER A 481 31.29 -6.46 -3.04
CA SER A 481 32.44 -6.98 -3.80
C SER A 481 32.51 -8.51 -3.86
N THR A 482 31.75 -9.21 -3.00
CA THR A 482 31.62 -10.67 -3.00
C THR A 482 30.70 -11.20 -4.10
N VAL A 483 29.87 -10.34 -4.71
CA VAL A 483 28.95 -10.72 -5.78
C VAL A 483 29.72 -10.88 -7.09
N SER A 484 29.85 -12.11 -7.58
CA SER A 484 30.64 -12.41 -8.78
C SER A 484 29.95 -11.96 -10.06
N TYR A 485 28.61 -12.08 -10.11
CA TYR A 485 27.80 -11.71 -11.26
C TYR A 485 26.65 -10.78 -10.85
N PRO A 486 26.91 -9.47 -10.70
CA PRO A 486 25.87 -8.48 -10.54
C PRO A 486 24.97 -8.46 -11.78
N SER A 487 23.76 -9.01 -11.66
CA SER A 487 22.86 -9.22 -12.80
C SER A 487 21.58 -8.40 -12.64
N LEU A 488 21.14 -7.74 -13.71
CA LEU A 488 19.84 -7.09 -13.73
C LEU A 488 18.70 -8.11 -13.73
N ARG A 489 18.80 -9.16 -14.53
CA ARG A 489 17.72 -10.10 -14.80
C ARG A 489 18.08 -11.53 -14.43
N ALA A 490 17.09 -12.26 -13.94
CA ALA A 490 17.05 -13.71 -13.84
C ALA A 490 16.08 -14.29 -14.87
N THR A 491 16.33 -15.53 -15.29
CA THR A 491 15.35 -16.32 -16.05
C THR A 491 14.35 -17.00 -15.11
N THR A 492 13.30 -17.57 -15.68
CA THR A 492 12.28 -18.35 -14.97
C THR A 492 12.08 -19.68 -15.69
N ASP A 493 11.73 -20.72 -14.92
CA ASP A 493 11.42 -22.03 -15.48
C ASP A 493 10.00 -22.00 -16.07
N LEU A 494 9.87 -22.11 -17.39
CA LEU A 494 8.59 -22.07 -18.09
C LEU A 494 8.40 -23.29 -18.99
N ASN A 495 7.18 -23.51 -19.47
CA ASN A 495 6.99 -24.33 -20.67
C ASN A 495 7.52 -23.61 -21.91
N THR A 496 8.81 -23.80 -22.22
CA THR A 496 9.52 -23.13 -23.33
C THR A 496 8.99 -23.47 -24.72
N THR A 497 8.07 -24.44 -24.84
CA THR A 497 7.36 -24.72 -26.08
C THR A 497 6.41 -23.57 -26.47
N TYR A 498 5.83 -22.90 -25.48
CA TYR A 498 4.77 -21.92 -25.67
C TYR A 498 5.14 -20.53 -25.18
N TRP A 499 6.03 -20.44 -24.20
CA TRP A 499 6.35 -19.21 -23.49
C TRP A 499 7.83 -18.90 -23.60
N THR A 500 8.17 -17.61 -23.66
CA THR A 500 9.56 -17.15 -23.63
C THR A 500 9.81 -16.48 -22.29
N ALA A 501 10.77 -17.00 -21.52
CA ALA A 501 11.16 -16.47 -20.22
C ALA A 501 11.87 -15.12 -20.35
N GLY A 502 11.81 -14.33 -19.27
CA GLY A 502 12.48 -13.04 -19.19
C GLY A 502 11.69 -11.89 -19.80
N GLY A 503 11.41 -10.88 -18.99
CA GLY A 503 10.66 -9.69 -19.39
C GLY A 503 11.50 -8.57 -20.01
N VAL A 504 10.82 -7.54 -20.50
CA VAL A 504 11.40 -6.39 -21.20
C VAL A 504 11.71 -5.26 -20.22
N LEU A 505 12.97 -4.80 -20.17
CA LEU A 505 13.38 -3.68 -19.31
C LEU A 505 13.67 -2.43 -20.14
N THR A 506 13.14 -1.29 -19.69
CA THR A 506 13.53 0.04 -20.18
C THR A 506 14.21 0.81 -19.06
N LEU A 507 15.51 1.06 -19.22
CA LEU A 507 16.34 1.75 -18.24
C LEU A 507 16.37 3.26 -18.52
N GLY A 508 15.95 4.06 -17.53
CA GLY A 508 16.28 5.49 -17.43
C GLY A 508 17.62 5.69 -16.72
N LYS A 509 17.81 6.87 -16.13
CA LYS A 509 18.99 7.14 -15.28
C LYS A 509 18.96 6.26 -14.04
N ASN A 510 19.95 5.39 -13.84
CA ASN A 510 20.14 4.65 -12.59
C ASN A 510 21.62 4.61 -12.28
N TRP A 511 21.99 4.59 -11.00
CA TRP A 511 23.35 4.31 -10.60
C TRP A 511 23.57 2.80 -10.47
N THR A 512 24.74 2.34 -10.91
CA THR A 512 25.15 0.95 -10.74
C THR A 512 26.66 0.78 -10.70
N THR A 513 27.12 -0.38 -10.24
CA THR A 513 28.52 -0.78 -10.36
C THR A 513 28.90 -0.97 -11.84
N THR A 514 30.16 -0.72 -12.20
CA THR A 514 30.65 -0.94 -13.57
C THR A 514 30.50 -2.38 -14.04
N ALA A 515 30.49 -3.34 -13.11
CA ALA A 515 30.38 -4.77 -13.37
C ALA A 515 28.96 -5.26 -13.67
N LEU A 516 27.93 -4.41 -13.54
CA LEU A 516 26.56 -4.80 -13.84
C LEU A 516 26.43 -5.31 -15.28
N ALA A 517 25.91 -6.52 -15.39
CA ALA A 517 25.50 -7.15 -16.64
C ALA A 517 23.99 -7.37 -16.66
N ASP A 518 23.48 -7.75 -17.83
CA ASP A 518 22.09 -8.14 -17.97
C ASP A 518 21.77 -9.40 -17.16
N SER A 519 22.56 -10.45 -17.37
CA SER A 519 22.47 -11.75 -16.71
C SER A 519 23.86 -12.34 -16.53
N ASP A 520 23.97 -13.41 -15.74
CA ASP A 520 25.23 -14.14 -15.63
C ASP A 520 25.56 -14.88 -16.95
N PRO A 521 26.84 -15.15 -17.25
CA PRO A 521 27.25 -15.75 -18.52
C PRO A 521 26.71 -17.16 -18.78
N TYR A 522 26.24 -17.85 -17.74
CA TYR A 522 25.77 -19.24 -17.83
C TYR A 522 24.25 -19.32 -18.03
N HIS A 523 23.51 -18.30 -17.60
CA HIS A 523 22.05 -18.24 -17.70
C HIS A 523 21.59 -16.96 -18.44
N PRO A 524 21.82 -16.88 -19.77
CA PRO A 524 21.38 -15.73 -20.54
C PRO A 524 19.85 -15.60 -20.52
N VAL A 525 19.36 -14.38 -20.28
CA VAL A 525 17.91 -14.11 -20.19
C VAL A 525 17.37 -13.63 -21.54
N PRO A 526 16.36 -14.30 -22.12
CA PRO A 526 15.72 -13.84 -23.35
C PRO A 526 14.99 -12.48 -23.17
N GLY A 527 14.53 -11.88 -24.26
CA GLY A 527 13.92 -10.55 -24.24
C GLY A 527 14.95 -9.41 -24.41
N THR A 528 14.54 -8.18 -24.10
CA THR A 528 15.36 -6.99 -24.38
C THR A 528 15.54 -6.10 -23.16
N VAL A 529 16.75 -5.58 -23.01
CA VAL A 529 17.06 -4.46 -22.10
C VAL A 529 17.47 -3.26 -22.94
N ALA A 530 16.64 -2.23 -22.91
CA ALA A 530 16.92 -0.94 -23.55
C ALA A 530 17.45 0.07 -22.53
N GLY A 531 18.17 1.09 -23.00
CA GLY A 531 18.59 2.22 -22.16
C GLY A 531 19.90 2.04 -21.39
N TRP A 532 20.75 1.07 -21.75
CA TRP A 532 22.08 0.89 -21.13
C TRP A 532 22.93 2.17 -21.09
N ALA A 533 22.82 3.01 -22.12
CA ALA A 533 23.55 4.28 -22.21
C ALA A 533 23.09 5.34 -21.19
N ASN A 534 21.92 5.15 -20.56
CA ASN A 534 21.39 6.07 -19.55
C ASN A 534 21.97 5.83 -18.15
N LEU A 535 22.67 4.70 -17.94
CA LEU A 535 23.21 4.33 -16.63
C LEU A 535 24.40 5.20 -16.23
N ILE A 536 24.42 5.57 -14.95
CA ILE A 536 25.58 6.17 -14.29
C ILE A 536 26.35 5.01 -13.66
N LYS A 537 27.56 4.73 -14.16
CA LYS A 537 28.39 3.63 -13.66
C LYS A 537 29.53 4.12 -12.78
N GLY A 538 29.80 3.42 -11.67
CA GLY A 538 30.91 3.71 -10.76
C GLY A 538 31.54 2.46 -10.17
N THR A 539 32.73 2.60 -9.57
CA THR A 539 33.45 1.51 -8.87
C THR A 539 33.38 1.64 -7.35
N SER A 540 32.97 2.79 -6.82
CA SER A 540 32.80 3.05 -5.39
C SER A 540 31.33 3.26 -5.06
N LEU A 541 30.91 2.87 -3.85
CA LEU A 541 29.54 3.08 -3.39
C LEU A 541 29.20 4.58 -3.40
N PRO A 542 28.04 4.98 -3.95
CA PRO A 542 27.66 6.37 -4.09
C PRO A 542 26.91 6.90 -2.86
N THR A 543 26.60 6.02 -1.90
CA THR A 543 25.80 6.26 -0.69
C THR A 543 26.55 5.79 0.56
N ASP A 544 26.27 6.41 1.70
CA ASP A 544 26.68 5.94 3.02
C ASP A 544 26.05 4.57 3.34
N THR A 545 26.83 3.65 3.90
CA THR A 545 26.39 2.26 4.11
C THR A 545 25.44 2.08 5.29
N SER A 546 25.34 3.06 6.19
CA SER A 546 24.47 3.01 7.37
C SER A 546 23.14 3.73 7.17
N THR A 547 23.15 4.80 6.38
CA THR A 547 21.99 5.68 6.18
C THR A 547 21.43 5.63 4.76
N TYR A 548 22.18 5.07 3.81
CA TYR A 548 21.90 5.10 2.36
C TYR A 548 21.77 6.51 1.77
N THR A 549 22.23 7.52 2.51
CA THR A 549 22.28 8.91 2.04
C THR A 549 23.34 9.04 0.95
N PRO A 550 23.08 9.72 -0.17
CA PRO A 550 24.11 10.06 -1.15
C PRO A 550 25.33 10.73 -0.52
N LEU A 551 26.52 10.28 -0.92
CA LEU A 551 27.79 10.87 -0.48
C LEU A 551 28.03 12.22 -1.17
N SER A 552 28.73 13.13 -0.48
CA SER A 552 29.14 14.42 -1.05
C SER A 552 29.97 14.20 -2.32
N GLY A 553 29.68 14.98 -3.37
CA GLY A 553 30.37 14.89 -4.66
C GLY A 553 30.04 13.63 -5.48
N SER A 554 29.13 12.78 -5.01
CA SER A 554 28.70 11.59 -5.76
C SER A 554 27.91 11.97 -7.02
N ALA A 555 28.05 11.19 -8.08
CA ALA A 555 27.37 11.41 -9.36
C ALA A 555 25.84 11.25 -9.29
N ILE A 556 25.31 10.74 -8.18
CA ILE A 556 23.87 10.55 -7.94
C ILE A 556 23.19 11.78 -7.33
N VAL A 557 23.97 12.79 -6.94
CA VAL A 557 23.48 13.98 -6.24
C VAL A 557 22.97 15.02 -7.25
N ASN A 558 21.71 15.44 -7.11
CA ASN A 558 21.02 16.37 -8.01
C ASN A 558 20.97 15.94 -9.50
N THR A 559 20.97 14.63 -9.76
CA THR A 559 21.03 14.09 -11.14
C THR A 559 19.83 13.24 -11.54
N ALA A 560 18.84 13.09 -10.65
CA ALA A 560 17.62 12.34 -10.95
C ALA A 560 16.95 12.85 -12.22
N GLN A 561 16.47 11.93 -13.05
CA GLN A 561 15.60 12.30 -14.16
C GLN A 561 14.20 12.65 -13.65
N ALA A 562 13.45 13.42 -14.45
CA ALA A 562 12.04 13.66 -14.19
C ALA A 562 11.23 12.34 -14.28
N ASP A 563 10.16 12.26 -13.49
CA ASP A 563 9.28 11.11 -13.51
C ASP A 563 8.50 11.01 -14.83
N LEU A 564 8.21 9.77 -15.22
CA LEU A 564 7.38 9.48 -16.39
C LEU A 564 5.93 9.92 -16.15
N SER A 565 5.24 10.38 -17.18
CA SER A 565 3.84 10.79 -17.08
C SER A 565 2.93 9.67 -16.56
N ALA A 566 3.28 8.40 -16.84
CA ALA A 566 2.57 7.22 -16.36
C ALA A 566 2.56 7.07 -14.83
N VAL A 567 3.49 7.73 -14.11
CA VAL A 567 3.54 7.70 -12.65
C VAL A 567 3.18 9.05 -12.00
N ALA A 568 2.57 9.98 -12.74
CA ALA A 568 2.24 11.31 -12.21
C ALA A 568 1.35 11.27 -10.94
N ALA A 569 0.55 10.20 -10.76
CA ALA A 569 -0.26 9.98 -9.56
C ALA A 569 0.51 9.37 -8.37
N TYR A 570 1.79 9.03 -8.55
CA TYR A 570 2.64 8.36 -7.56
C TYR A 570 3.96 9.13 -7.34
N PRO A 571 3.92 10.42 -6.98
CA PRO A 571 5.15 11.19 -6.76
C PRO A 571 5.93 10.67 -5.55
N VAL A 572 7.26 10.81 -5.59
CA VAL A 572 8.15 10.47 -4.47
C VAL A 572 8.23 11.62 -3.47
N LEU A 573 7.28 11.66 -2.54
CA LEU A 573 7.09 12.74 -1.57
C LEU A 573 7.74 12.49 -0.20
N PHE A 574 8.08 11.24 0.08
CA PHE A 574 8.63 10.81 1.37
C PHE A 574 9.86 9.92 1.17
N GLN A 575 10.56 9.67 2.27
CA GLN A 575 11.64 8.70 2.35
C GLN A 575 11.56 7.97 3.70
N TYR A 576 12.10 6.76 3.74
CA TYR A 576 12.25 6.02 5.00
C TYR A 576 13.41 6.61 5.82
N ASP A 577 13.17 6.86 7.11
CA ASP A 577 14.16 7.32 8.05
C ASP A 577 14.63 6.17 8.94
N LEU A 578 15.86 5.72 8.73
CA LEU A 578 16.48 4.66 9.52
C LEU A 578 16.75 5.05 10.98
N GLY A 579 16.82 6.33 11.30
CA GLY A 579 17.02 6.79 12.68
C GLY A 579 15.75 6.69 13.53
N THR A 580 14.58 6.85 12.92
CA THR A 580 13.28 6.83 13.61
C THR A 580 12.44 5.61 13.26
N PHE A 581 12.87 4.81 12.29
CA PHE A 581 12.13 3.67 11.71
C PHE A 581 10.74 4.06 11.19
N GLY A 582 10.63 5.23 10.57
CA GLY A 582 9.37 5.78 10.06
C GLY A 582 9.54 6.60 8.80
N GLY A 583 8.45 7.22 8.34
CA GLY A 583 8.48 8.14 7.20
C GLY A 583 8.95 9.53 7.58
N LYS A 584 9.65 10.21 6.67
CA LYS A 584 9.84 11.67 6.69
C LYS A 584 9.64 12.26 5.31
N ALA A 585 9.29 13.55 5.26
CA ALA A 585 9.16 14.27 3.99
C ALA A 585 10.48 14.23 3.21
N ARG A 586 10.39 14.02 1.90
CA ARG A 586 11.52 14.05 0.98
C ARG A 586 11.72 15.48 0.47
N THR A 587 12.67 16.20 1.07
CA THR A 587 13.01 17.56 0.67
C THR A 587 14.18 17.53 -0.31
N VAL A 588 13.98 18.11 -1.50
CA VAL A 588 15.05 18.32 -2.48
C VAL A 588 15.83 19.57 -2.11
N TYR A 589 17.16 19.45 -1.96
CA TYR A 589 18.01 20.54 -1.50
C TYR A 589 18.81 21.26 -2.60
N GLY A 590 18.95 20.67 -3.79
CA GLY A 590 19.62 21.31 -4.92
C GLY A 590 18.74 21.43 -6.15
N THR A 591 19.34 21.37 -7.34
CA THR A 591 18.67 21.69 -8.61
C THR A 591 17.72 20.60 -9.10
N ALA A 592 17.84 19.39 -8.57
CA ALA A 592 16.98 18.24 -8.86
C ALA A 592 17.05 17.27 -7.68
N ALA A 593 16.15 16.28 -7.64
CA ALA A 593 16.24 15.20 -6.66
C ALA A 593 17.53 14.39 -6.82
N ASP A 594 17.93 13.71 -5.75
CA ASP A 594 18.98 12.70 -5.79
C ASP A 594 18.44 11.38 -6.38
N ILE A 595 19.32 10.61 -7.03
CA ILE A 595 19.02 9.22 -7.42
C ILE A 595 19.05 8.34 -6.17
N GLY A 596 18.04 7.50 -5.99
CA GLY A 596 17.85 6.62 -4.83
C GLY A 596 16.66 6.99 -3.96
N ALA A 597 16.53 6.28 -2.84
CA ALA A 597 15.42 6.39 -1.90
C ALA A 597 15.56 7.53 -0.87
N VAL A 598 16.74 8.12 -0.74
CA VAL A 598 17.11 9.06 0.33
C VAL A 598 17.71 10.32 -0.27
N GLU A 599 17.22 11.50 0.13
CA GLU A 599 17.83 12.78 -0.23
C GLU A 599 18.98 13.15 0.72
N ARG A 600 20.01 13.78 0.17
CA ARG A 600 21.08 14.44 0.90
C ARG A 600 20.66 15.85 1.33
N MET A 601 20.88 16.20 2.59
CA MET A 601 20.47 17.49 3.15
C MET A 601 21.33 18.69 2.70
N SER A 602 22.57 18.47 2.25
CA SER A 602 23.46 19.53 1.77
C SER A 602 24.62 18.92 0.99
N ASN A 603 25.02 19.53 -0.13
CA ASN A 603 26.16 19.06 -0.93
C ASN A 603 27.46 19.07 -0.13
#